data_AF-A0A419FCD0-F1
#
_entry.id   AF-A0A419FCD0-F1
#
_cell.length_a   1.000
_cell.length_b   1.000
_cell.length_c   1.000
_cell.angle_alpha   90.00
_cell.angle_beta   90.00
_cell.angle_gamma   90.00
#
_symmetry.space_group_name_H-M   'P 1'
#
loop_
_entity.id
_entity.type
_entity.pdbx_description
1 polymer ?
#
loop_
_entity_poly.entity_id
_entity_poly.type
_entity_poly.pdbx_seq_one_letter_code
_entity_poly.pdbx_strand_id
1 'polypeptide(L)'
;MAGFSRIYCIGGEGGFMGADGINPILLQILVSDAHRQWLEPHYFNHRIQPMGQVRVIIPESPDHPDMLLDACMAFFPEAFKSCPSFEYVANNVGSAERIDFEAHGEPLGWYKLRQEAKPIFEQMGIWRADLVQISPQRIPPKPQQPLNLPR
;
A
#
# COMPACT_ATOMS: atom_id res chain seq x y z
N MET A 1 -17.05 7.94 10.81
CA MET A 1 -15.59 7.75 10.64
C MET A 1 -15.23 6.42 11.26
N ALA A 2 -14.72 5.46 10.48
CA ALA A 2 -14.22 4.22 11.04
C ALA A 2 -12.74 4.38 11.44
N GLY A 3 -12.26 3.51 12.33
CA GLY A 3 -10.86 3.46 12.73
C GLY A 3 -10.00 2.72 11.69
N PHE A 4 -8.69 2.91 11.80
CA PHE A 4 -7.69 2.14 11.05
C PHE A 4 -7.12 1.03 11.94
N SER A 5 -6.89 -0.14 11.36
CA SER A 5 -6.34 -1.31 12.04
C SER A 5 -4.88 -1.57 11.69
N ARG A 6 -4.46 -1.17 10.49
CA ARG A 6 -3.14 -1.44 9.94
C ARG A 6 -2.65 -0.27 9.09
N ILE A 7 -1.34 -0.08 9.07
CA ILE A 7 -0.66 0.88 8.21
C ILE A 7 0.42 0.12 7.45
N TYR A 8 0.51 0.35 6.14
CA TYR A 8 1.69 -0.01 5.34
C TYR A 8 2.50 1.25 5.06
N CYS A 9 3.80 1.22 5.31
CA CYS A 9 4.71 2.31 5.01
C CYS A 9 5.56 1.93 3.79
N ILE A 10 5.57 2.79 2.77
CA ILE A 10 6.36 2.64 1.56
C ILE A 10 7.51 3.64 1.61
N GLY A 11 8.73 3.18 1.39
CA GLY A 11 9.91 4.03 1.54
C GLY A 11 11.24 3.33 1.24
N GLY A 12 12.31 4.05 1.54
CA GLY A 12 13.68 3.54 1.45
C GLY A 12 14.14 2.87 2.75
N GLU A 13 15.20 2.07 2.64
CA GLU A 13 15.93 1.55 3.80
C GLU A 13 16.80 2.65 4.42
N GLY A 14 16.71 2.83 5.74
CA GLY A 14 17.55 3.72 6.52
C GLY A 14 18.81 3.03 7.08
N GLY A 15 19.91 3.77 7.16
CA GLY A 15 21.18 3.25 7.69
C GLY A 15 21.90 2.31 6.71
N PHE A 16 22.91 1.58 7.20
CA PHE A 16 23.60 0.58 6.39
C PHE A 16 22.71 -0.67 6.25
N MET A 17 22.23 -0.96 5.03
CA MET A 17 21.36 -2.11 4.73
C MET A 17 20.08 -2.19 5.59
N GLY A 18 19.41 -1.05 5.83
CA GLY A 18 18.14 -1.03 6.56
C GLY A 18 18.25 -1.15 8.09
N ALA A 19 19.46 -1.05 8.66
CA ALA A 19 19.69 -1.16 10.10
C ALA A 19 18.85 -0.17 10.94
N ASP A 20 18.53 1.00 10.38
CA ASP A 20 17.75 2.05 11.06
C ASP A 20 16.24 1.97 10.77
N GLY A 21 15.80 0.97 10.00
CA GLY A 21 14.40 0.81 9.59
C GLY A 21 14.08 1.57 8.30
N ILE A 22 12.93 2.23 8.27
CA ILE A 22 12.44 2.94 7.06
C ILE A 22 12.85 4.41 7.08
N ASN A 23 13.59 4.86 6.06
CA ASN A 23 13.94 6.26 5.83
C ASN A 23 14.40 6.49 4.37
N PRO A 24 13.79 7.41 3.61
CA PRO A 24 12.62 8.21 3.95
C PRO A 24 11.33 7.38 3.88
N ILE A 25 10.32 7.80 4.64
CA ILE A 25 8.93 7.37 4.43
C ILE A 25 8.37 8.22 3.30
N LEU A 26 7.93 7.60 2.21
CA LEU A 26 7.37 8.28 1.05
C LEU A 26 5.84 8.40 1.15
N LEU A 27 5.19 7.29 1.51
CA LEU A 27 3.74 7.13 1.55
C LEU A 27 3.38 6.16 2.68
N GLN A 28 2.24 6.40 3.33
CA GLN A 28 1.53 5.43 4.15
C GLN A 28 0.23 5.02 3.47
N ILE A 29 -0.13 3.74 3.56
CA ILE A 29 -1.44 3.23 3.17
C ILE A 29 -2.14 2.79 4.46
N LEU A 30 -3.20 3.51 4.81
CA LEU A 30 -4.03 3.26 5.98
C LEU A 30 -5.10 2.24 5.61
N VAL A 31 -5.28 1.20 6.42
CA VAL A 31 -6.30 0.16 6.20
C VAL A 31 -7.35 0.26 7.30
N SER A 32 -8.62 0.35 6.89
CA SER A 32 -9.78 0.32 7.78
C SER A 32 -10.57 -0.96 7.56
N ASP A 33 -11.00 -1.59 8.66
CA ASP A 33 -11.76 -2.85 8.66
C ASP A 33 -13.19 -2.65 9.18
N ALA A 34 -13.92 -1.65 8.64
CA ALA A 34 -15.31 -1.43 9.06
C ALA A 34 -16.27 -2.46 8.40
N HIS A 35 -17.47 -2.06 7.98
CA HIS A 35 -18.37 -2.94 7.22
C HIS A 35 -17.72 -3.48 5.93
N ARG A 36 -16.85 -2.68 5.30
CA ARG A 36 -16.06 -3.07 4.13
C ARG A 36 -14.63 -2.63 4.42
N GLN A 37 -13.65 -3.41 3.99
CA GLN A 37 -12.26 -2.99 4.09
C GLN A 37 -12.01 -1.88 3.08
N TRP A 38 -11.21 -0.87 3.42
CA TRP A 38 -10.71 0.08 2.44
C TRP A 38 -9.31 0.58 2.78
N LEU A 39 -8.63 1.09 1.76
CA LEU A 39 -7.28 1.58 1.83
C LEU A 39 -7.25 3.06 1.40
N GLU A 40 -6.53 3.90 2.15
CA GLU A 40 -6.35 5.33 1.88
C GLU A 40 -4.88 5.72 1.93
N PRO A 41 -4.40 6.62 1.06
CA PRO A 41 -3.04 7.10 1.09
C PRO A 41 -2.86 8.27 2.05
N HIS A 42 -1.71 8.31 2.72
CA HIS A 42 -1.20 9.48 3.43
C HIS A 42 0.23 9.79 2.96
N TYR A 43 0.38 10.88 2.22
CA TYR A 43 1.63 11.24 1.55
C TYR A 43 2.56 12.05 2.46
N PHE A 44 3.77 11.54 2.68
CA PHE A 44 4.88 12.32 3.26
C PHE A 44 5.63 13.07 2.16
N ASN A 45 5.80 12.43 1.00
CA ASN A 45 6.34 13.08 -0.19
C ASN A 45 5.21 13.64 -1.06
N HIS A 46 4.98 14.94 -0.98
CA HIS A 46 3.94 15.64 -1.76
C HIS A 46 4.15 15.65 -3.28
N ARG A 47 5.31 15.18 -3.77
CA ARG A 47 5.55 15.02 -5.21
C ARG A 47 4.88 13.77 -5.77
N ILE A 48 4.58 12.79 -4.92
CA ILE A 48 3.84 11.60 -5.34
C ILE A 48 2.38 12.01 -5.57
N GLN A 49 1.85 11.61 -6.72
CA GLN A 49 0.46 11.83 -7.10
C GLN A 49 -0.19 10.47 -7.35
N PRO A 50 -1.45 10.26 -6.94
CA PRO A 50 -2.17 9.04 -7.27
C PRO A 50 -2.46 8.94 -8.76
N MET A 51 -2.84 7.74 -9.22
CA MET A 51 -3.36 7.51 -10.56
C MET A 51 -4.70 8.23 -10.69
N GLY A 52 -4.76 9.25 -11.55
CA GLY A 52 -5.95 10.09 -11.66
C GLY A 52 -6.20 10.89 -10.38
N GLN A 53 -7.35 10.65 -9.74
CA GLN A 53 -7.74 11.30 -8.48
C GLN A 53 -8.00 10.28 -7.37
N VAL A 54 -7.54 9.03 -7.54
CA VAL A 54 -7.90 7.93 -6.64
C VAL A 54 -7.36 8.19 -5.23
N ARG A 55 -8.27 8.22 -4.26
CA ARG A 55 -8.00 8.40 -2.83
C ARG A 55 -8.44 7.21 -2.00
N VAL A 56 -9.26 6.32 -2.56
CA VAL A 56 -9.79 5.16 -1.87
C VAL A 56 -9.75 3.94 -2.78
N ILE A 57 -9.25 2.83 -2.25
CA ILE A 57 -9.36 1.50 -2.85
C ILE A 57 -10.19 0.64 -1.91
N ILE A 58 -11.23 -0.01 -2.45
CA ILE A 58 -11.95 -1.07 -1.75
C ILE A 58 -11.64 -2.39 -2.46
N PRO A 59 -10.91 -3.32 -1.81
CA PRO A 59 -10.58 -4.60 -2.41
C PRO A 59 -11.84 -5.45 -2.63
N GLU A 60 -11.69 -6.50 -3.43
CA GLU A 60 -12.78 -7.44 -3.74
C GLU A 60 -13.29 -8.15 -2.47
N SER A 61 -12.40 -8.41 -1.52
CA SER A 61 -12.73 -8.95 -0.20
C SER A 61 -11.74 -8.44 0.86
N PRO A 62 -12.10 -8.48 2.15
CA PRO A 62 -11.17 -8.16 3.23
C PRO A 62 -9.91 -9.04 3.17
N ASP A 63 -8.73 -8.42 3.32
CA ASP A 63 -7.42 -9.06 3.24
C ASP A 63 -7.15 -9.78 1.90
N HIS A 64 -7.77 -9.33 0.80
CA HIS A 64 -7.51 -9.85 -0.53
C HIS A 64 -6.00 -9.82 -0.84
N PRO A 65 -5.39 -10.89 -1.39
CA PRO A 65 -3.94 -11.00 -1.54
C PRO A 65 -3.32 -9.88 -2.38
N ASP A 66 -4.05 -9.37 -3.38
CA ASP A 66 -3.59 -8.30 -4.26
C ASP A 66 -3.92 -6.88 -3.74
N MET A 67 -4.62 -6.73 -2.60
CA MET A 67 -5.12 -5.42 -2.15
C MET A 67 -4.03 -4.35 -2.02
N LEU A 68 -2.84 -4.77 -1.57
CA LEU A 68 -1.72 -3.87 -1.33
C LEU A 68 -1.02 -3.51 -2.64
N LEU A 69 -0.88 -4.46 -3.56
CA LEU A 69 -0.38 -4.19 -4.90
C LEU A 69 -1.31 -3.22 -5.63
N ASP A 70 -2.62 -3.46 -5.59
CA ASP A 70 -3.64 -2.59 -6.19
C ASP A 70 -3.57 -1.17 -5.61
N ALA A 71 -3.44 -1.06 -4.29
CA ALA A 71 -3.25 0.23 -3.63
C ALA A 71 -1.92 0.91 -4.00
N CYS A 72 -0.82 0.17 -4.13
CA CYS A 72 0.46 0.72 -4.58
C CYS A 72 0.38 1.23 -6.03
N MET A 73 -0.25 0.48 -6.94
CA MET A 73 -0.45 0.93 -8.33
C MET A 73 -1.29 2.21 -8.39
N ALA A 74 -2.34 2.31 -7.56
CA ALA A 74 -3.21 3.48 -7.52
C ALA A 74 -2.58 4.68 -6.80
N PHE A 75 -1.90 4.48 -5.67
CA PHE A 75 -1.44 5.57 -4.82
C PHE A 75 0.00 5.99 -5.05
N PHE A 76 0.83 5.11 -5.63
CA PHE A 76 2.21 5.39 -6.02
C PHE A 76 2.49 4.96 -7.48
N PRO A 77 1.74 5.49 -8.46
CA PRO A 77 1.80 5.08 -9.85
C PRO A 77 3.17 5.29 -10.52
N GLU A 78 3.98 6.25 -10.04
CA GLU A 78 5.29 6.56 -10.62
C GLU A 78 6.22 5.34 -10.65
N ALA A 79 6.13 4.45 -9.66
CA ALA A 79 6.89 3.22 -9.61
C ALA A 79 6.56 2.24 -10.76
N PHE A 80 5.36 2.36 -11.35
CA PHE A 80 4.81 1.40 -12.32
C PHE A 80 4.69 1.97 -13.73
N LYS A 81 5.19 3.18 -14.00
CA LYS A 81 5.13 3.81 -15.33
C LYS A 81 5.84 3.02 -16.43
N SER A 82 6.77 2.13 -16.06
CA SER A 82 7.46 1.25 -17.01
C SER A 82 6.62 0.06 -17.47
N CYS A 83 5.48 -0.24 -16.81
CA CYS A 83 4.58 -1.31 -17.20
C CYS A 83 3.88 -0.95 -18.53
N PRO A 84 3.93 -1.83 -19.56
CA PRO A 84 3.36 -1.55 -20.88
C PRO A 84 1.88 -1.16 -20.88
N SER A 85 1.09 -1.68 -19.94
CA SER A 85 -0.34 -1.39 -19.85
C SER A 85 -0.68 -0.15 -19.00
N PHE A 86 0.32 0.48 -18.35
CA PHE A 86 0.10 1.56 -17.38
C PHE A 86 -0.72 2.72 -17.96
N GLU A 87 -0.31 3.30 -19.09
CA GLU A 87 -0.99 4.45 -19.70
C GLU A 87 -2.43 4.11 -20.09
N TYR A 88 -2.67 2.91 -20.60
CA TYR A 88 -4.02 2.46 -20.94
C TYR A 88 -4.90 2.39 -19.69
N VAL A 89 -4.42 1.80 -18.60
CA VAL A 89 -5.17 1.70 -17.33
C VAL A 89 -5.39 3.07 -16.71
N ALA A 90 -4.37 3.93 -16.66
CA ALA A 90 -4.47 5.28 -16.11
C ALA A 90 -5.55 6.12 -16.83
N ASN A 91 -5.64 5.99 -18.16
CA ASN A 91 -6.70 6.65 -18.94
C ASN A 91 -8.10 6.08 -18.64
N ASN A 92 -8.22 4.78 -18.40
CA ASN A 92 -9.51 4.15 -18.05
C ASN A 92 -9.96 4.46 -16.62
N VAL A 93 -9.02 4.64 -15.69
CA VAL A 93 -9.31 5.15 -14.34
C VAL A 93 -9.77 6.61 -14.38
N GLY A 94 -9.17 7.41 -15.27
CA GLY A 94 -9.59 8.78 -15.52
C GLY A 94 -9.58 9.64 -14.25
N SER A 95 -10.70 10.30 -13.97
CA SER A 95 -10.87 11.17 -12.79
C SER A 95 -11.56 10.47 -11.61
N ALA A 96 -11.59 9.14 -11.57
CA ALA A 96 -12.21 8.42 -10.46
C ALA A 96 -11.49 8.75 -9.14
N GLU A 97 -12.26 9.07 -8.10
CA GLU A 97 -11.73 9.28 -6.74
C GLU A 97 -11.65 7.97 -5.95
N ARG A 98 -12.34 6.93 -6.42
CA ARG A 98 -12.47 5.64 -5.74
C ARG A 98 -12.47 4.51 -6.75
N ILE A 99 -11.73 3.45 -6.44
CA ILE A 99 -11.82 2.17 -7.12
C ILE A 99 -12.45 1.17 -6.14
N ASP A 100 -13.53 0.53 -6.57
CA ASP A 100 -14.29 -0.41 -5.75
C ASP A 100 -14.40 -1.75 -6.47
N PHE A 101 -13.47 -2.65 -6.17
CA PHE A 101 -13.39 -3.96 -6.81
C PHE A 101 -14.57 -4.86 -6.45
N GLU A 102 -15.10 -4.75 -5.23
CA GLU A 102 -16.23 -5.56 -4.76
C GLU A 102 -17.55 -5.13 -5.41
N ALA A 103 -17.82 -3.83 -5.57
CA ALA A 103 -19.08 -3.34 -6.12
C ALA A 103 -19.09 -3.14 -7.64
N HIS A 104 -17.94 -2.82 -8.23
CA HIS A 104 -17.84 -2.44 -9.64
C HIS A 104 -16.87 -3.30 -10.45
N GLY A 105 -16.17 -4.23 -9.80
CA GLY A 105 -15.12 -5.03 -10.44
C GLY A 105 -13.86 -4.21 -10.71
N GLU A 106 -12.92 -4.83 -11.41
CA GLU A 106 -11.66 -4.20 -11.74
C GLU A 106 -11.78 -3.23 -12.95
N PRO A 107 -11.05 -2.10 -12.94
CA PRO A 107 -10.96 -1.23 -14.11
C PRO A 107 -10.41 -1.98 -15.34
N LEU A 108 -10.75 -1.50 -16.55
CA LEU A 108 -10.30 -2.13 -17.79
C LEU A 108 -8.76 -2.18 -17.87
N GLY A 109 -8.23 -3.38 -18.09
CA GLY A 109 -6.79 -3.63 -18.20
C GLY A 109 -6.05 -3.77 -16.87
N TRP A 110 -6.74 -3.59 -15.74
CA TRP A 110 -6.14 -3.62 -14.41
C TRP A 110 -5.46 -4.96 -14.10
N TYR A 111 -6.09 -6.09 -14.42
CA TYR A 111 -5.47 -7.41 -14.26
C TYR A 111 -4.12 -7.53 -14.97
N LYS A 112 -4.02 -6.99 -16.19
CA LYS A 112 -2.77 -7.04 -16.96
C LYS A 112 -1.69 -6.18 -16.30
N LEU A 113 -2.05 -4.96 -15.89
CA LEU A 113 -1.13 -4.08 -15.14
C LEU A 113 -0.66 -4.73 -13.85
N ARG A 114 -1.57 -5.39 -13.12
CA ARG A 114 -1.24 -6.15 -11.91
C ARG A 114 -0.17 -7.20 -12.17
N GLN A 115 -0.27 -7.98 -13.24
CA GLN A 115 0.77 -8.97 -13.57
C GLN A 115 2.11 -8.32 -13.92
N GLU A 116 2.10 -7.20 -14.65
CA GLU A 116 3.30 -6.46 -15.02
C GLU A 116 3.97 -5.78 -13.81
N ALA A 117 3.18 -5.38 -12.82
CA ALA A 117 3.61 -4.65 -11.63
C ALA A 117 4.19 -5.56 -10.53
N LYS A 118 3.79 -6.84 -10.46
CA LYS A 118 4.30 -7.81 -9.47
C LYS A 118 5.82 -7.79 -9.26
N PRO A 119 6.67 -7.92 -10.29
CA PRO A 119 8.12 -7.93 -10.09
C PRO A 119 8.70 -6.61 -9.56
N ILE A 120 8.03 -5.48 -9.83
CA ILE A 120 8.40 -4.17 -9.28
C ILE A 120 8.01 -4.13 -7.80
N PHE A 121 6.79 -4.55 -7.50
CA PHE A 121 6.24 -4.59 -6.15
C PHE A 121 7.05 -5.46 -5.19
N GLU A 122 7.55 -6.60 -5.65
CA GLU A 122 8.44 -7.50 -4.87
C GLU A 122 9.75 -6.84 -4.45
N GLN A 123 10.18 -5.77 -5.14
CA GLN A 123 11.40 -5.03 -4.84
C GLN A 123 11.14 -3.76 -4.02
N MET A 124 9.87 -3.43 -3.74
CA MET A 124 9.53 -2.23 -2.99
C MET A 124 9.84 -2.40 -1.51
N GLY A 125 10.43 -1.36 -0.91
CA GLY A 125 10.52 -1.24 0.54
C GLY A 125 9.13 -0.99 1.13
N ILE A 126 8.52 -2.05 1.67
CA ILE A 126 7.21 -2.01 2.31
C ILE A 126 7.31 -2.57 3.72
N TRP A 127 6.88 -1.78 4.70
CA TRP A 127 6.82 -2.16 6.10
C TRP A 127 5.36 -2.17 6.57
N ARG A 128 5.03 -3.07 7.47
CA ARG A 128 3.70 -3.17 8.09
C ARG A 128 3.76 -2.74 9.55
N ALA A 129 2.78 -1.95 9.97
CA ALA A 129 2.50 -1.65 11.36
C ALA A 129 1.05 -2.01 11.68
N ASP A 130 0.84 -2.88 12.66
CA ASP A 130 -0.48 -3.17 13.20
C ASP A 130 -0.79 -2.21 14.35
N LEU A 131 -1.98 -1.60 14.30
CA LEU A 131 -2.41 -0.63 15.29
C LEU A 131 -3.05 -1.38 16.46
N VAL A 132 -2.40 -1.28 17.62
CA VAL A 132 -2.91 -1.80 18.88
C VAL A 132 -3.12 -0.64 19.84
N GLN A 133 -4.26 -0.63 20.53
CA GLN A 133 -4.51 0.38 21.55
C GLN A 133 -3.56 0.16 22.72
N ILE A 134 -2.72 1.15 23.00
CA ILE A 134 -1.83 1.15 24.16
C ILE A 134 -2.41 2.01 25.29
N SER A 135 -2.14 1.61 26.52
CA SER A 135 -2.28 2.50 27.68
C SER A 135 -0.95 3.22 27.90
N PRO A 136 -0.92 4.52 28.25
CA PRO A 136 0.32 5.30 28.43
C PRO A 136 1.36 4.69 29.38
N GLN A 137 0.94 3.75 30.24
CA GLN A 137 1.76 3.09 31.25
C GLN A 137 2.38 1.75 30.78
N ARG A 138 2.09 1.29 29.56
CA ARG A 138 2.61 0.02 29.00
C ARG A 138 3.04 0.21 27.55
N ILE A 139 4.28 0.62 27.36
CA ILE A 139 4.95 0.47 26.07
C ILE A 139 5.50 -0.96 26.04
N PRO A 140 4.97 -1.87 25.20
CA PRO A 140 5.53 -3.21 25.07
C PRO A 140 6.98 -3.10 24.58
N PRO A 141 7.91 -3.92 25.12
CA PRO A 141 9.28 -3.95 24.62
C PRO A 141 9.28 -4.31 23.13
N LYS A 142 10.29 -3.82 22.39
CA LYS A 142 10.48 -4.15 20.97
C LYS A 142 10.40 -5.68 20.80
N PRO A 143 9.58 -6.20 19.87
CA PRO A 143 9.55 -7.63 19.60
C PRO A 143 10.97 -8.13 19.33
N GLN A 144 11.42 -9.12 20.08
CA GLN A 144 12.71 -9.77 19.80
C GLN A 144 12.56 -10.48 18.45
N GLN A 145 13.38 -10.10 17.46
CA GLN A 145 13.46 -10.87 16.22
C GLN A 145 13.87 -12.31 16.59
N PRO A 146 13.23 -13.33 16.00
CA PRO A 146 13.67 -14.71 16.24
C PRO A 146 15.14 -14.82 15.85
N LEU A 147 15.96 -15.36 16.76
CA LEU A 147 17.34 -15.71 16.46
C LEU A 147 17.32 -16.71 15.30
N ASN A 148 17.77 -16.29 14.12
CA ASN A 148 18.10 -17.22 13.05
C ASN A 148 19.30 -18.04 13.52
N LEU A 149 19.03 -19.20 14.12
CA LEU A 149 20.06 -20.20 14.38
C LEU A 149 20.51 -20.75 13.01
N PRO A 150 21.81 -20.68 12.67
CA PRO A 150 22.29 -21.35 11.47
C PRO A 150 22.04 -22.86 11.60
N ARG A 151 21.49 -23.46 10.54
CA ARG A 151 21.38 -24.91 10.37
C ARG A 151 22.73 -25.54 10.12
#